data_AF-A6JUG9-F1
#
_entry.id   AF-A6JUG9-F1
#
_cell.length_a   1.000
_cell.length_b   1.000
_cell.length_c   1.000
_cell.angle_alpha   90.00
_cell.angle_beta   90.00
_cell.angle_gamma   90.00
#
_symmetry.space_group_name_H-M   'P 1'
#
loop_
_entity.id
_entity.type
_entity.pdbx_description
1 polymer ?
#
loop_
_entity_poly.entity_id
_entity_poly.type
_entity_poly.pdbx_seq_one_letter_code
_entity_poly.pdbx_strand_id
1 'polypeptide(L)'
;MDWQPGSQNHREAEQAIQCLNGKLALSKKLVVRWAHAQVKRYDHNKNDKILPISLEPSSSTEATQSNLSVTAKIKAIEAKLKMMAENPDAEYPAAPVYSYFKPPDKKRTTPYSRTAWKSRR
;
A
#
# COMPACT_ATOMS: atom_id res chain seq x y z
N MET A 1 23.07 14.85 -9.45
CA MET A 1 23.88 14.43 -8.29
C MET A 1 24.48 13.10 -8.65
N ASP A 2 25.70 13.12 -9.16
CA ASP A 2 26.42 11.90 -9.51
C ASP A 2 26.94 11.23 -8.25
N TRP A 3 26.64 9.94 -8.09
CA TRP A 3 27.12 9.14 -6.98
C TRP A 3 28.64 9.03 -7.07
N GLN A 4 29.37 9.56 -6.08
CA GLN A 4 30.81 9.38 -6.00
C GLN A 4 31.13 7.94 -5.53
N PRO A 5 31.74 7.10 -6.38
CA PRO A 5 32.21 5.78 -5.97
C PRO A 5 33.31 5.96 -4.92
N GLY A 6 33.13 5.36 -3.74
CA GLY A 6 34.09 5.44 -2.62
C GLY A 6 33.63 6.19 -1.39
N SER A 7 32.41 6.76 -1.39
CA SER A 7 31.81 7.25 -0.14
C SER A 7 31.52 6.09 0.82
N GLN A 8 31.67 6.32 2.13
CA GLN A 8 31.41 5.31 3.18
C GLN A 8 30.02 4.66 3.02
N ASN A 9 29.04 5.47 2.65
CA ASN A 9 27.65 5.06 2.42
C ASN A 9 27.50 4.06 1.27
N HIS A 10 28.33 4.19 0.21
CA HIS A 10 28.29 3.26 -0.91
C HIS A 10 28.78 1.86 -0.50
N ARG A 11 29.92 1.80 0.21
CA ARG A 11 30.50 0.54 0.69
C ARG A 11 29.58 -0.16 1.70
N GLU A 12 28.99 0.61 2.61
CA GLU A 12 28.03 0.08 3.58
C GLU A 12 26.77 -0.47 2.88
N ALA A 13 26.26 0.24 1.88
CA ALA A 13 25.13 -0.22 1.07
C ALA A 13 25.46 -1.52 0.30
N GLU A 14 26.65 -1.64 -0.27
CA GLU A 14 27.13 -2.87 -0.91
C GLU A 14 27.17 -4.05 0.08
N GLN A 15 27.73 -3.82 1.27
CA GLN A 15 27.81 -4.84 2.31
C GLN A 15 26.42 -5.28 2.76
N ALA A 16 25.49 -4.34 2.96
CA ALA A 16 24.12 -4.64 3.34
C ALA A 16 23.40 -5.48 2.27
N ILE A 17 23.56 -5.12 0.98
CA ILE A 17 23.01 -5.91 -0.14
C ILE A 17 23.54 -7.35 -0.08
N GLN A 18 24.85 -7.53 0.09
CA GLN A 18 25.47 -8.86 0.12
C GLN A 18 25.03 -9.69 1.34
N CYS A 19 24.92 -9.06 2.52
CA CYS A 19 24.59 -9.77 3.75
C CYS A 19 23.10 -10.11 3.87
N LEU A 20 22.22 -9.28 3.33
CA LEU A 20 20.77 -9.37 3.57
C LEU A 20 19.99 -10.01 2.42
N ASN A 21 20.47 -9.90 1.18
CA ASN A 21 19.76 -10.47 0.04
C ASN A 21 19.66 -12.00 0.15
N GLY A 22 18.44 -12.52 0.09
CA GLY A 22 18.15 -13.94 0.23
C GLY A 22 18.06 -14.45 1.67
N LYS A 23 18.28 -13.63 2.69
CA LYS A 23 18.03 -13.99 4.09
C LYS A 23 16.53 -14.13 4.36
N LEU A 24 16.17 -14.88 5.40
CA LEU A 24 14.78 -15.03 5.83
C LEU A 24 14.46 -14.04 6.95
N ALA A 25 13.32 -13.36 6.82
CA ALA A 25 12.69 -12.61 7.89
C ALA A 25 11.20 -12.99 7.90
N LEU A 26 10.68 -13.42 9.06
CA LEU A 26 9.28 -13.85 9.20
C LEU A 26 8.88 -14.93 8.16
N SER A 27 9.79 -15.89 7.91
CA SER A 27 9.63 -16.96 6.91
C SER A 27 9.50 -16.49 5.45
N LYS A 28 9.85 -15.24 5.14
CA LYS A 28 9.91 -14.70 3.78
C LYS A 28 11.35 -14.39 3.39
N LYS A 29 11.70 -14.69 2.13
CA LYS A 29 13.02 -14.41 1.57
C LYS A 29 13.13 -12.92 1.21
N LEU A 30 14.11 -12.24 1.78
CA LEU A 30 14.42 -10.85 1.49
C LEU A 30 15.02 -10.71 0.09
N VAL A 31 14.63 -9.67 -0.63
CA VAL A 31 15.27 -9.25 -1.89
C VAL A 31 15.81 -7.84 -1.69
N VAL A 32 17.13 -7.69 -1.73
CA VAL A 32 17.81 -6.40 -1.50
C VAL A 32 18.61 -6.03 -2.75
N ARG A 33 18.33 -4.87 -3.33
CA ARG A 33 18.89 -4.38 -4.60
C ARG A 33 18.96 -2.85 -4.57
N TRP A 34 19.78 -2.28 -5.45
CA TRP A 34 19.84 -0.83 -5.65
C TRP A 34 18.50 -0.26 -6.14
N ALA A 35 18.09 0.90 -5.62
CA ALA A 35 16.79 1.51 -5.96
C ALA A 35 16.65 1.85 -7.45
N HIS A 36 17.74 2.23 -8.11
CA HIS A 36 17.78 2.57 -9.54
C HIS A 36 18.09 1.36 -10.43
N ALA A 37 18.26 0.16 -9.86
CA ALA A 37 18.37 -1.05 -10.66
C ALA A 37 17.00 -1.31 -11.26
N GLN A 38 16.76 -0.82 -12.48
CA GLN A 38 15.48 -0.92 -13.15
C GLN A 38 15.01 -2.37 -13.18
N VAL A 39 14.07 -2.72 -12.29
CA VAL A 39 13.39 -4.00 -12.31
C VAL A 39 12.20 -3.81 -13.23
N LYS A 40 12.36 -4.16 -14.51
CA LYS A 40 11.21 -4.35 -15.41
C LYS A 40 10.37 -5.48 -14.81
N ARG A 41 9.38 -5.10 -13.99
CA ARG A 41 8.30 -5.93 -13.45
C ARG A 41 8.77 -7.15 -12.67
N TYR A 42 8.87 -7.00 -11.36
CA TYR A 42 8.75 -8.15 -10.45
C TYR A 42 7.29 -8.63 -10.55
N ASP A 43 7.04 -9.59 -11.42
CA ASP A 43 5.76 -10.27 -11.56
C ASP A 43 5.38 -10.86 -10.20
N HIS A 44 4.28 -10.35 -9.65
CA HIS A 44 3.81 -10.69 -8.33
C HIS A 44 3.63 -12.21 -8.24
N ASN A 45 4.15 -12.79 -7.18
CA ASN A 45 4.11 -14.22 -6.92
C ASN A 45 2.68 -14.79 -7.13
N LYS A 46 2.51 -15.53 -8.22
CA LYS A 46 1.25 -16.16 -8.68
C LYS A 46 0.70 -17.30 -7.78
N ASN A 47 1.01 -17.30 -6.47
CA ASN A 47 0.52 -18.33 -5.54
C ASN A 47 -0.51 -17.85 -4.52
N ASP A 48 -0.91 -16.58 -4.52
CA ASP A 48 -2.07 -16.21 -3.72
C ASP A 48 -3.32 -16.73 -4.42
N LYS A 49 -3.90 -17.77 -3.82
CA LYS A 49 -5.22 -18.29 -4.18
C LYS A 49 -6.23 -17.18 -3.86
N ILE A 50 -6.47 -16.32 -4.84
CA ILE A 50 -7.47 -15.26 -4.78
C ILE A 50 -8.83 -15.96 -4.76
N LEU A 51 -9.44 -16.00 -3.57
CA LEU A 51 -10.87 -16.25 -3.43
C LEU A 51 -11.63 -15.08 -4.09
N PRO A 52 -12.82 -15.30 -4.66
CA PRO A 52 -13.57 -14.24 -5.33
C PRO A 52 -13.90 -13.14 -4.32
N ILE A 53 -13.18 -12.03 -4.40
CA ILE A 53 -13.47 -10.81 -3.65
C ILE A 53 -14.78 -10.26 -4.21
N SER A 54 -15.75 -10.16 -3.31
CA SER A 54 -17.06 -9.54 -3.50
C SER A 54 -16.95 -8.21 -4.24
N LEU A 55 -17.85 -8.03 -5.19
CA LEU A 55 -18.09 -6.81 -5.96
C LEU A 55 -18.26 -5.61 -5.02
N GLU A 56 -17.25 -4.75 -4.94
CA GLU A 56 -17.42 -3.31 -4.72
C GLU A 56 -16.26 -2.59 -5.44
N PRO A 57 -16.53 -1.58 -6.30
CA PRO A 57 -15.49 -0.89 -7.03
C PRO A 57 -14.68 -0.01 -6.06
N SER A 58 -13.58 -0.55 -5.54
CA SER A 58 -12.56 0.26 -4.87
C SER A 58 -11.93 1.20 -5.91
N SER A 59 -12.24 2.49 -5.79
CA SER A 59 -11.57 3.58 -6.50
C SER A 59 -10.12 3.66 -6.04
N SER A 60 -9.27 2.79 -6.60
CA SER A 60 -7.83 2.86 -6.50
C SER A 60 -7.30 3.91 -7.48
N THR A 61 -6.89 5.06 -6.97
CA THR A 61 -6.09 6.04 -7.72
C THR A 61 -4.65 5.52 -7.87
N GLU A 62 -4.47 4.48 -8.67
CA GLU A 62 -3.22 4.31 -9.39
C GLU A 62 -3.45 4.92 -10.78
N ALA A 63 -2.56 5.82 -11.20
CA ALA A 63 -2.57 6.32 -12.56
C ALA A 63 -2.20 5.17 -13.50
N THR A 64 -3.17 4.32 -13.79
CA THR A 64 -3.13 3.37 -14.89
C THR A 64 -2.78 4.22 -16.09
N GLN A 65 -1.58 4.07 -16.64
CA GLN A 65 -1.15 4.80 -17.82
C GLN A 65 -2.06 4.33 -18.96
N SER A 66 -3.17 5.01 -19.13
CA SER A 66 -4.19 4.68 -20.11
C SER A 66 -3.64 5.01 -21.49
N ASN A 67 -3.89 4.13 -22.46
CA ASN A 67 -3.56 4.29 -23.88
C ASN A 67 -4.42 5.37 -24.57
N LEU A 68 -4.71 6.47 -23.85
CA LEU A 68 -5.44 7.61 -24.38
C LEU A 68 -4.45 8.57 -25.06
N SER A 69 -4.86 9.16 -26.17
CA SER A 69 -4.06 10.14 -26.90
C SER A 69 -3.71 11.34 -26.00
N VAL A 70 -2.56 11.98 -26.28
CA VAL A 70 -2.10 13.17 -25.53
C VAL A 70 -3.20 14.24 -25.51
N THR A 71 -3.88 14.45 -26.64
CA THR A 71 -5.00 15.39 -26.76
C THR A 71 -6.17 15.06 -25.84
N ALA A 72 -6.51 13.77 -25.66
CA ALA A 72 -7.59 13.37 -24.75
C ALA A 72 -7.23 13.63 -23.28
N LYS A 73 -5.96 13.41 -22.92
CA LYS A 73 -5.45 13.69 -21.56
C LYS A 73 -5.48 15.18 -21.25
N ILE A 74 -5.04 16.01 -22.19
CA ILE A 74 -5.08 17.48 -22.06
C ILE A 74 -6.53 17.95 -21.84
N LYS A 75 -7.47 17.53 -22.70
CA LYS A 75 -8.89 17.91 -22.58
C LYS A 75 -9.51 17.48 -21.24
N ALA A 76 -9.17 16.30 -20.74
CA ALA A 76 -9.69 15.82 -19.45
C ALA A 76 -9.22 16.71 -18.29
N ILE A 77 -7.97 17.17 -18.32
CA ILE A 77 -7.42 18.10 -17.31
C ILE A 77 -8.10 19.46 -17.42
N GLU A 78 -8.18 20.03 -18.62
CA GLU A 78 -8.82 21.34 -18.86
C GLU A 78 -10.29 21.36 -18.40
N ALA A 79 -11.05 20.31 -18.73
CA ALA A 79 -12.44 20.19 -18.32
C ALA A 79 -12.58 20.14 -16.79
N LYS A 80 -11.70 19.40 -16.10
CA LYS A 80 -11.73 19.31 -14.64
C LYS A 80 -11.39 20.64 -13.98
N LEU A 81 -10.38 21.35 -14.49
CA LEU A 81 -10.01 22.68 -14.00
C LEU A 81 -11.16 23.68 -14.18
N LYS A 82 -11.84 23.63 -15.32
CA LYS A 82 -13.01 24.46 -15.58
C LYS A 82 -14.13 24.20 -14.58
N MET A 83 -14.44 22.94 -14.29
CA MET A 83 -15.45 22.56 -13.29
C MET A 83 -15.08 22.98 -11.87
N MET A 84 -13.78 23.00 -11.52
CA MET A 84 -13.32 23.50 -10.22
C MET A 84 -13.42 25.03 -10.13
N ALA A 85 -13.13 25.75 -11.22
CA ALA A 85 -13.26 27.20 -11.27
C ALA A 85 -14.72 27.68 -11.20
N GLU A 86 -15.66 26.88 -11.70
CA GLU A 86 -17.10 27.19 -11.70
C GLU A 86 -17.79 26.90 -10.35
N ASN A 87 -17.11 26.21 -9.41
CA ASN A 87 -17.61 25.90 -8.06
C ASN A 87 -16.65 26.44 -6.96
N PRO A 88 -16.72 27.74 -6.60
CA PRO A 88 -15.86 28.32 -5.57
C PRO A 88 -16.21 27.95 -4.11
N ASP A 89 -17.33 27.27 -3.85
CA ASP A 89 -17.92 27.17 -2.50
C ASP A 89 -17.83 25.78 -1.84
N ALA A 90 -16.65 25.17 -1.83
CA ALA A 90 -16.36 24.10 -0.85
C ALA A 90 -15.74 24.72 0.41
N GLU A 91 -16.52 25.55 1.11
CA GLU A 91 -16.24 25.91 2.49
C GLU A 91 -16.21 24.61 3.30
N TYR A 92 -15.01 24.07 3.55
CA TYR A 92 -14.84 22.88 4.37
C TYR A 92 -15.38 23.21 5.76
N PRO A 93 -16.50 22.61 6.23
CA PRO A 93 -16.86 22.76 7.63
C PRO A 93 -15.72 22.14 8.44
N ALA A 94 -15.10 22.94 9.31
CA ALA A 94 -14.02 22.50 10.18
C ALA A 94 -14.43 21.19 10.87
N ALA A 95 -13.63 20.14 10.70
CA ALA A 95 -13.92 18.82 11.23
C ALA A 95 -14.22 18.92 12.75
N PRO A 96 -15.30 18.28 13.25
CA PRO A 96 -15.59 18.34 14.67
C PRO A 96 -14.47 17.65 15.44
N VAL A 97 -13.95 18.32 16.46
CA VAL A 97 -12.93 17.78 17.38
C VAL A 97 -13.52 16.54 18.06
N TYR A 98 -13.14 15.36 17.56
CA TYR A 98 -13.64 14.10 18.08
C TYR A 98 -13.08 13.85 19.48
N SER A 99 -13.92 14.03 20.50
CA SER A 99 -13.58 13.80 21.91
C SER A 99 -13.46 12.30 22.21
N TYR A 100 -12.25 11.88 22.58
CA TYR A 100 -11.84 10.47 22.74
C TYR A 100 -12.24 9.82 24.09
N PHE A 101 -12.97 10.51 24.95
CA PHE A 101 -13.36 9.97 26.27
C PHE A 101 -14.83 9.58 26.32
N LYS A 102 -15.17 8.45 25.68
CA LYS A 102 -16.32 7.63 26.06
C LYS A 102 -15.83 6.27 26.52
N PRO A 103 -15.99 5.88 27.80
CA PRO A 103 -15.69 4.53 28.22
C PRO A 103 -16.68 3.55 27.56
N PRO A 104 -16.20 2.41 27.02
CA PRO A 104 -17.08 1.43 26.39
C PRO A 104 -17.90 0.67 27.44
N ASP A 105 -19.22 0.63 27.27
CA ASP A 105 -20.13 -0.19 28.06
C ASP A 105 -19.79 -1.67 27.88
N LYS A 106 -19.47 -2.34 29.00
CA LYS A 106 -19.03 -3.73 29.04
C LYS A 106 -20.20 -4.67 28.75
N LYS A 107 -20.41 -5.04 27.48
CA LYS A 107 -21.18 -6.24 27.11
C LYS A 107 -20.18 -7.31 26.66
N ARG A 108 -19.81 -8.19 27.59
CA ARG A 108 -18.92 -9.34 27.38
C ARG A 108 -19.63 -10.38 26.51
N THR A 109 -19.36 -10.34 25.20
CA THR A 109 -19.72 -11.41 24.26
C THR A 109 -18.45 -12.13 23.86
N THR A 110 -18.09 -13.21 24.57
CA THR A 110 -16.98 -14.08 24.15
C THR A 110 -17.48 -15.08 23.10
N PRO A 111 -16.87 -15.18 21.90
CA PRO A 111 -17.40 -16.00 20.81
C PRO A 111 -16.87 -17.46 20.79
N TYR A 112 -16.27 -17.97 21.87
CA TYR A 112 -15.70 -19.32 21.84
C TYR A 112 -15.86 -20.05 23.18
N SER A 113 -16.81 -20.99 23.24
CA SER A 113 -16.81 -22.00 24.29
C SER A 113 -15.79 -23.09 23.92
N ARG A 114 -14.77 -23.29 24.75
CA ARG A 114 -13.89 -24.45 24.62
C ARG A 114 -14.64 -25.68 25.09
N THR A 115 -15.13 -26.52 24.17
CA THR A 115 -15.50 -27.89 24.50
C THR A 115 -14.22 -28.69 24.76
N ALA A 116 -14.07 -29.22 25.97
CA ALA A 116 -12.95 -30.06 26.36
C ALA A 116 -13.09 -31.44 25.71
N TRP A 117 -12.19 -31.79 24.79
CA TRP A 117 -12.17 -33.12 24.18
C TRP A 117 -11.56 -34.09 25.19
N LYS A 118 -12.39 -34.95 25.77
CA LYS A 118 -11.93 -36.05 26.60
C LYS A 118 -11.44 -37.17 25.67
N SER A 119 -10.13 -37.40 25.62
CA SER A 119 -9.61 -38.66 25.09
C SER A 119 -9.82 -39.75 26.15
N ARG A 120 -10.47 -40.85 25.77
CA ARG A 120 -10.65 -42.05 26.59
C ARG A 120 -10.09 -43.24 25.82
N ARG A 121 -9.24 -44.00 26.55
CA ARG A 121 -8.53 -45.24 26.24
C ARG A 121 -7.22 -45.10 25.47
#